data_AF-A0A4Y2EXB9-F1
#
_entry.id   AF-A0A4Y2EXB9-F1
#
_cell.length_a   1.000
_cell.length_b   1.000
_cell.length_c   1.000
_cell.angle_alpha   90.00
_cell.angle_beta   90.00
_cell.angle_gamma   90.00
#
_symmetry.space_group_name_H-M   'P 1'
#
loop_
_entity.id
_entity.type
_entity.pdbx_description
1 polymer ?
#
loop_
_entity_poly.entity_id
_entity_poly.type
_entity_poly.pdbx_seq_one_letter_code
_entity_poly.pdbx_strand_id
1 'polypeptide(L)'
;NVYEPCFKLKAQWSFFATSHGKTECDGIGGTVKRLARKQSLQQHLDRQITTTNELFEFCKVNIANITFQHISKEAVDSTSLTLESRLKDTQTLPGTRLFHNFQPIDDLGMIEARRISRDETPALSFNLLKHQTLLVKMKDLYPGCFVGCIYDFMVFWHGE
;
A
#
# COMPACT_ATOMS: atom_id res chain seq x y z
N ASN A 1 4.72 -9.65 7.14
CA ASN A 1 5.46 -8.66 6.30
C ASN A 1 5.33 -9.09 4.84
N VAL A 2 4.25 -8.69 4.16
CA VAL A 2 3.85 -9.24 2.82
C VAL A 2 4.72 -8.68 1.68
N TYR A 3 5.46 -7.60 1.91
CA TYR A 3 6.22 -6.90 0.87
C TYR A 3 7.48 -7.66 0.42
N GLU A 4 8.24 -8.23 1.35
CA GLU A 4 9.50 -8.92 1.04
C GLU A 4 9.33 -10.19 0.19
N PRO A 5 8.31 -11.06 0.43
CA PRO A 5 8.03 -12.20 -0.45
C PRO A 5 7.58 -11.80 -1.86
N CYS A 6 6.84 -10.69 -1.99
CA CYS A 6 6.31 -10.24 -3.28
C CYS A 6 7.34 -9.50 -4.14
N PHE A 7 8.20 -8.70 -3.52
CA PHE A 7 9.09 -7.78 -4.24
C PHE A 7 10.58 -8.05 -4.01
N LYS A 8 10.93 -9.06 -3.19
CA LYS A 8 12.31 -9.39 -2.80
C LYS A 8 13.09 -8.19 -2.26
N LEU A 9 12.37 -7.21 -1.71
CA LEU A 9 12.90 -5.98 -1.16
C LEU A 9 12.50 -5.89 0.30
N LYS A 10 13.49 -5.69 1.17
CA LYS A 10 13.22 -5.30 2.55
C LYS A 10 12.88 -3.81 2.54
N ALA A 11 11.59 -3.51 2.59
CA ALA A 11 11.10 -2.14 2.75
C ALA A 11 10.31 -2.02 4.03
N GLN A 12 10.45 -0.88 4.69
CA GLN A 12 9.64 -0.45 5.81
C GLN A 12 8.81 0.75 5.37
N TRP A 13 7.50 0.71 5.62
CA TRP A 13 6.62 1.85 5.37
C TRP A 13 6.43 2.62 6.67
N SER A 14 6.89 3.87 6.70
CA SER A 14 6.75 4.74 7.87
C SER A 14 5.65 5.77 7.61
N PHE A 15 4.50 5.61 8.28
CA PHE A 15 3.44 6.63 8.32
C PHE A 15 3.66 7.53 9.53
N PHE A 16 4.12 8.77 9.31
CA PHE A 16 4.28 9.73 10.40
C PHE A 16 3.05 10.62 10.53
N ALA A 17 2.38 10.49 11.66
CA ALA A 17 1.17 11.23 12.01
C ALA A 17 1.39 12.72 12.31
N THR A 18 2.55 13.06 12.85
CA THR A 18 2.73 14.31 13.62
C THR A 18 3.60 15.35 12.95
N SER A 19 4.11 15.12 11.74
CA SER A 19 5.14 15.98 11.14
C SER A 19 4.74 16.59 9.80
N HIS A 20 3.50 17.06 9.59
CA HIS A 20 3.13 17.85 8.39
C HIS A 20 3.70 17.32 7.04
N GLY A 21 3.82 16.00 6.89
CA GLY A 21 4.40 15.37 5.70
C GLY A 21 5.86 15.73 5.40
N LYS A 22 6.66 16.15 6.39
CA LYS A 22 8.10 16.41 6.27
C LYS A 22 8.91 15.39 7.05
N THR A 23 9.82 14.72 6.35
CA THR A 23 10.68 13.62 6.77
C THR A 23 12.09 13.83 6.20
N GLU A 24 13.02 12.95 6.52
CA GLU A 24 14.37 12.93 5.92
C GLU A 24 14.29 12.87 4.38
N CYS A 25 13.27 12.17 3.86
CA CYS A 25 12.96 12.10 2.43
C CYS A 25 12.68 13.47 1.83
N ASP A 26 12.10 14.40 2.59
CA ASP A 26 11.83 15.76 2.13
C ASP A 26 13.10 16.61 2.07
N GLY A 27 14.06 16.36 2.97
CA GLY A 27 15.39 16.97 2.90
C GLY A 27 16.16 16.52 1.65
N ILE A 28 16.13 15.22 1.36
CA ILE A 28 16.73 14.65 0.15
C ILE A 28 16.02 15.20 -1.10
N GLY A 29 14.69 15.12 -1.14
CA GLY A 29 13.88 15.61 -2.25
C GLY A 29 14.06 17.11 -2.51
N GLY A 30 14.12 17.92 -1.45
CA GLY A 30 14.39 19.34 -1.53
C GLY A 30 15.78 19.65 -2.10
N THR A 31 16.80 18.89 -1.66
CA THR A 31 18.17 19.02 -2.17
C THR A 31 18.27 18.65 -3.64
N VAL A 32 17.69 17.52 -4.04
CA VAL A 32 17.62 17.06 -5.43
C VAL A 32 16.95 18.11 -6.32
N LYS A 33 15.76 18.58 -5.94
CA LYS A 33 15.01 19.60 -6.69
C LYS A 33 15.81 20.89 -6.83
N ARG A 34 16.45 21.34 -5.76
CA ARG A 34 17.27 22.55 -5.77
C ARG A 34 18.45 22.44 -6.73
N LEU A 35 19.20 21.33 -6.67
CA LEU A 35 20.38 21.11 -7.51
C LEU A 35 20.00 20.96 -8.98
N ALA A 36 19.00 20.14 -9.29
CA ALA A 36 18.53 19.95 -10.66
C ALA A 36 17.97 21.26 -11.26
N ARG A 37 17.20 22.03 -10.49
CA ARG A 37 16.71 23.35 -10.92
C ARG A 37 17.86 24.31 -11.18
N LYS A 38 18.85 24.37 -10.28
CA LYS A 38 20.03 25.24 -10.45
C LYS A 38 20.79 24.86 -11.73
N GLN A 39 21.04 23.56 -11.95
CA GLN A 39 21.69 23.08 -13.16
C GLN A 39 20.91 23.48 -14.41
N SER A 40 19.61 23.21 -14.45
CA SER A 40 18.76 23.54 -15.60
C SER A 40 18.74 25.04 -15.92
N LEU A 41 18.69 25.90 -14.89
CA LEU A 41 18.69 27.37 -15.07
C LEU A 41 20.06 27.94 -15.49
N GLN A 42 21.16 27.24 -15.21
CA GLN A 42 22.51 27.69 -15.55
C GLN A 42 22.99 27.16 -16.91
N GLN A 43 22.23 26.27 -17.54
CA GLN A 43 22.52 25.71 -18.86
C GLN A 43 21.90 26.55 -19.98
N HIS A 44 22.45 26.42 -21.18
CA HIS A 44 21.83 26.94 -22.40
C HIS A 44 20.51 26.21 -22.68
N LEU A 45 19.59 26.84 -23.43
CA LEU A 45 18.21 26.36 -23.65
C LEU A 45 18.13 24.94 -24.24
N ASP A 46 19.13 24.53 -25.01
CA ASP A 46 19.27 23.22 -25.64
C ASP A 46 19.79 22.11 -24.69
N ARG A 47 20.22 22.48 -23.48
CA ARG A 47 20.83 21.58 -22.49
C ARG A 47 20.12 21.60 -21.13
N GLN A 48 18.94 22.18 -21.09
CA GLN A 48 18.10 22.17 -19.89
C GLN A 48 17.60 20.77 -19.60
N ILE A 49 17.39 20.48 -18.32
CA ILE A 49 16.79 19.21 -17.89
C ILE A 49 15.29 19.32 -18.17
N THR A 50 14.82 18.63 -19.20
CA THR A 50 13.43 18.65 -19.67
C THR A 50 12.78 17.26 -19.62
N THR A 51 13.58 16.20 -19.55
CA THR A 51 13.09 14.82 -19.46
C THR A 51 13.45 14.15 -18.14
N THR A 52 12.69 13.11 -17.77
CA THR A 52 12.95 12.31 -16.56
C THR A 52 14.30 11.59 -16.62
N ASN A 53 14.71 11.17 -17.82
CA ASN A 53 15.99 10.50 -18.03
C ASN A 53 17.18 11.44 -17.82
N GLU A 54 17.10 12.67 -18.34
CA GLU A 54 18.11 13.71 -18.09
C GLU A 54 18.23 14.03 -16.60
N LEU A 55 17.09 14.12 -15.89
CA LEU A 55 17.08 14.34 -14.45
C LEU A 55 17.75 13.18 -13.71
N PHE A 56 17.46 11.94 -14.11
CA PHE A 56 18.06 10.74 -13.54
C PHE A 56 19.59 10.73 -13.72
N GLU A 57 20.08 10.93 -14.95
CA GLU A 57 21.51 10.96 -15.24
C GLU A 57 22.23 12.08 -14.49
N PHE A 58 21.62 13.27 -14.43
CA PHE A 58 22.14 14.37 -13.60
C PHE A 58 22.28 13.94 -12.14
N CYS A 59 21.22 13.41 -11.53
CA CYS A 59 21.21 13.03 -10.12
C CYS A 59 22.24 11.93 -9.83
N LYS A 60 22.31 10.90 -10.68
CA LYS A 60 23.24 9.77 -10.56
C LYS A 60 24.71 10.22 -10.58
N VAL A 61 25.04 11.20 -11.42
CA VAL A 61 26.42 11.70 -11.56
C VAL A 61 26.78 12.72 -10.46
N ASN A 62 25.84 13.59 -10.07
CA ASN A 62 26.15 14.78 -9.27
C ASN A 62 25.79 14.67 -7.79
N ILE A 63 25.02 13.65 -7.38
CA ILE A 63 24.56 13.48 -5.99
C ILE A 63 25.12 12.16 -5.45
N ALA A 64 26.22 12.25 -4.72
CA ALA A 64 26.85 11.11 -4.07
C ALA A 64 25.99 10.56 -2.92
N ASN A 65 26.22 9.29 -2.56
CA ASN A 65 25.58 8.59 -1.43
C ASN A 65 24.05 8.41 -1.52
N ILE A 66 23.43 8.73 -2.66
CA ILE A 66 22.02 8.47 -2.94
C ILE A 66 21.92 7.63 -4.20
N THR A 67 21.29 6.46 -4.10
CA THR A 67 21.01 5.62 -5.27
C THR A 67 19.72 6.07 -5.92
N PHE A 68 19.81 6.58 -7.14
CA PHE A 68 18.65 6.89 -7.96
C PHE A 68 18.26 5.66 -8.79
N GLN A 69 16.97 5.50 -9.04
CA GLN A 69 16.43 4.51 -9.97
C GLN A 69 15.45 5.23 -10.91
N HIS A 70 15.57 4.96 -12.21
CA HIS A 70 14.62 5.44 -13.20
C HIS A 70 13.67 4.30 -13.55
N ILE A 71 12.37 4.53 -13.35
CA ILE A 71 11.32 3.56 -13.69
C ILE A 71 10.66 4.05 -14.97
N SER A 72 10.74 3.24 -16.03
CA SER A 72 10.13 3.58 -17.31
C SER A 72 8.60 3.46 -17.25
N LYS A 73 7.92 4.12 -18.19
CA LYS A 73 6.46 4.04 -18.29
C LYS A 73 6.00 2.60 -18.53
N GLU A 74 6.71 1.87 -19.38
CA GLU A 74 6.40 0.47 -19.72
C GLU A 74 6.52 -0.43 -18.48
N ALA A 75 7.50 -0.18 -17.61
CA ALA A 75 7.66 -0.89 -16.35
C ALA A 75 6.50 -0.59 -15.38
N VAL A 76 6.02 0.66 -15.32
CA VAL A 76 4.83 1.01 -14.53
C VAL A 76 3.58 0.34 -15.08
N ASP A 77 3.36 0.42 -16.39
CA ASP A 77 2.16 -0.11 -17.06
C ASP A 77 2.08 -1.63 -16.90
N SER A 78 3.18 -2.36 -17.13
CA SER A 78 3.25 -3.81 -16.91
C SER A 78 3.03 -4.23 -15.45
N THR A 79 3.57 -3.45 -14.50
CA THR A 79 3.34 -3.68 -13.07
C THR A 79 1.89 -3.40 -12.69
N SER A 80 1.27 -2.36 -13.27
CA SER A 80 -0.13 -2.02 -13.04
C SER A 80 -1.05 -3.19 -13.37
N LEU A 81 -0.87 -3.83 -14.54
CA LEU A 81 -1.66 -5.01 -14.94
C LEU A 81 -1.55 -6.16 -13.92
N THR A 82 -0.36 -6.37 -13.37
CA THR A 82 -0.14 -7.41 -12.34
C THR A 82 -0.82 -7.04 -11.02
N LEU A 83 -0.81 -5.76 -10.66
CA LEU A 83 -1.45 -5.25 -9.44
C LEU A 83 -2.97 -5.19 -9.57
N GLU A 84 -3.53 -4.91 -10.75
CA GLU A 84 -4.96 -4.87 -10.98
C GLU A 84 -5.65 -6.18 -10.60
N SER A 85 -5.06 -7.33 -10.98
CA SER A 85 -5.58 -8.63 -10.57
C SER A 85 -5.58 -8.82 -9.05
N ARG A 86 -4.58 -8.28 -8.34
CA ARG A 86 -4.49 -8.37 -6.88
C ARG A 86 -5.47 -7.43 -6.19
N LEU A 87 -5.66 -6.24 -6.76
CA LEU A 87 -6.52 -5.20 -6.20
C LEU A 87 -8.01 -5.45 -6.49
N LYS A 88 -8.34 -6.19 -7.56
CA LYS A 88 -9.71 -6.53 -7.95
C LYS A 88 -10.54 -7.14 -6.82
N ASP A 89 -9.91 -8.00 -6.02
CA ASP A 89 -10.56 -8.73 -4.93
C ASP A 89 -10.39 -8.05 -3.56
N THR A 90 -9.72 -6.90 -3.53
CA THR A 90 -9.57 -6.08 -2.34
C THR A 90 -10.69 -5.06 -2.21
N GLN A 91 -10.99 -4.66 -0.97
CA GLN A 91 -11.86 -3.55 -0.65
C GLN A 91 -11.09 -2.39 -0.02
N THR A 92 -11.55 -1.17 -0.29
CA THR A 92 -10.95 0.04 0.29
C THR A 92 -11.31 0.13 1.78
N LEU A 93 -10.31 0.39 2.62
CA LEU A 93 -10.54 0.62 4.04
C LEU A 93 -11.22 2.00 4.22
N PRO A 94 -12.47 2.05 4.72
CA PRO A 94 -13.17 3.32 4.89
C PRO A 94 -12.45 4.23 5.88
N GLY A 95 -12.42 5.53 5.60
CA GLY A 95 -11.84 6.51 6.51
C GLY A 95 -10.32 6.39 6.69
N THR A 96 -9.58 5.89 5.71
CA THR A 96 -8.11 5.68 5.79
C THR A 96 -7.35 6.90 6.33
N ARG A 97 -7.82 8.12 6.03
CA ARG A 97 -7.21 9.38 6.51
C ARG A 97 -7.41 9.67 7.99
N LEU A 98 -8.30 8.95 8.68
CA LEU A 98 -8.59 9.09 10.11
C LEU A 98 -7.65 8.25 10.99
N PHE A 99 -6.82 7.41 10.36
CA PHE A 99 -5.96 6.46 11.03
C PHE A 99 -4.49 6.73 10.69
N HIS A 100 -3.63 6.42 11.64
CA HIS A 100 -2.20 6.74 11.60
C HIS A 100 -1.32 5.50 11.75
N ASN A 101 -1.93 4.33 11.92
CA ASN A 101 -1.26 3.04 11.97
C ASN A 101 -2.19 1.96 11.44
N PHE A 102 -1.64 1.07 10.61
CA PHE A 102 -2.33 -0.08 10.05
C PHE A 102 -1.47 -1.31 10.30
N GLN A 103 -2.07 -2.38 10.82
CA GLN A 103 -1.37 -3.61 11.13
C GLN A 103 -2.15 -4.80 10.60
N PRO A 104 -1.53 -5.68 9.78
CA PRO A 104 -2.14 -6.95 9.42
C PRO A 104 -2.17 -7.87 10.65
N ILE A 105 -3.31 -8.47 10.91
CA ILE A 105 -3.51 -9.44 12.00
C ILE A 105 -3.16 -10.84 11.51
N ASP A 106 -3.56 -11.17 10.27
CA ASP A 106 -3.40 -12.50 9.68
C ASP A 106 -3.18 -12.45 8.16
N ASP A 107 -2.95 -13.63 7.59
CA ASP A 107 -2.82 -13.84 6.14
C ASP A 107 -4.18 -13.92 5.41
N LEU A 108 -5.29 -13.85 6.15
CA LEU A 108 -6.66 -13.88 5.64
C LEU A 108 -7.19 -12.47 5.31
N GLY A 109 -6.30 -11.47 5.33
CA GLY A 109 -6.59 -10.09 4.96
C GLY A 109 -7.16 -9.23 6.09
N MET A 110 -7.17 -9.73 7.34
CA MET A 110 -7.60 -8.91 8.48
C MET A 110 -6.56 -7.85 8.79
N ILE A 111 -7.02 -6.60 8.90
CA ILE A 111 -6.21 -5.47 9.32
C ILE A 111 -6.86 -4.74 10.49
N GLU A 112 -6.01 -4.21 11.37
CA GLU A 112 -6.37 -3.24 12.39
C GLU A 112 -5.87 -1.86 12.00
N ALA A 113 -6.68 -0.84 12.29
CA ALA A 113 -6.33 0.55 12.15
C ALA A 113 -6.47 1.28 13.48
N ARG A 114 -5.50 2.15 13.81
CA ARG A 114 -5.48 2.95 15.04
C ARG A 114 -5.50 4.44 14.71
N ARG A 115 -6.14 5.24 15.56
CA ARG A 115 -6.19 6.70 15.38
C ARG A 115 -4.85 7.33 15.66
N ILE A 116 -4.08 6.78 16.59
CA ILE A 116 -2.73 7.23 16.90
C ILE A 116 -1.82 6.01 16.92
N SER A 117 -0.56 6.15 16.48
CA SER A 117 0.39 5.04 16.37
C SER A 117 0.71 4.34 17.70
N ARG A 118 0.37 4.96 18.84
CA ARG A 118 0.61 4.43 20.19
C ARG A 118 -0.65 3.87 20.87
N ASP A 119 -1.80 3.88 20.20
CA ASP A 119 -3.03 3.33 20.78
C ASP A 119 -2.85 1.83 21.05
N GLU A 120 -3.10 1.39 22.28
CA GLU A 120 -3.03 -0.03 22.63
C GLU A 120 -4.17 -0.81 21.96
N THR A 121 -5.35 -0.20 21.88
CA THR A 121 -6.55 -0.79 21.27
C THR A 121 -6.77 -0.31 19.84
N PRO A 122 -7.10 -1.20 18.88
CA PRO A 122 -7.47 -0.80 17.53
C PRO A 122 -8.76 0.03 17.54
N ALA A 123 -8.81 1.04 16.67
CA ALA A 123 -10.01 1.86 16.46
C ALA A 123 -10.94 1.27 15.39
N LEU A 124 -10.42 0.41 14.51
CA LEU A 124 -11.17 -0.30 13.48
C LEU A 124 -10.47 -1.63 13.18
N SER A 125 -11.23 -2.71 13.08
CA SER A 125 -10.78 -3.97 12.49
C SER A 125 -11.58 -4.23 11.22
N PHE A 126 -10.91 -4.59 10.13
CA PHE A 126 -11.50 -4.69 8.81
C PHE A 126 -10.82 -5.78 7.97
N ASN A 127 -11.59 -6.59 7.26
CA ASN A 127 -11.03 -7.54 6.30
C ASN A 127 -10.82 -6.84 4.96
N LEU A 128 -9.61 -6.83 4.39
CA LEU A 128 -9.38 -6.22 3.08
C LEU A 128 -9.84 -7.09 1.91
N LEU A 129 -10.03 -8.40 2.10
CA LEU A 129 -10.55 -9.27 1.07
C LEU A 129 -12.07 -9.18 1.04
N LYS A 130 -12.65 -9.10 -0.17
CA LYS A 130 -14.09 -9.28 -0.33
C LYS A 130 -14.46 -10.64 0.27
N HIS A 131 -15.58 -10.69 1.02
CA HIS A 131 -16.10 -11.92 1.63
C HIS A 131 -15.86 -13.12 0.72
N GLN A 132 -14.85 -13.92 1.03
CA GLN A 132 -14.79 -15.25 0.47
C GLN A 132 -15.92 -15.99 1.15
N THR A 133 -16.97 -16.30 0.41
CA THR A 133 -17.89 -17.35 0.81
C THR A 133 -17.02 -18.58 1.05
N LEU A 134 -16.80 -18.92 2.33
CA LEU A 134 -16.10 -20.14 2.69
C LEU A 134 -16.97 -21.27 2.15
N LEU A 135 -16.55 -21.87 1.04
CA LEU A 135 -17.17 -23.06 0.48
C LEU A 135 -16.83 -24.23 1.41
N VAL A 136 -17.63 -24.38 2.47
CA VAL A 136 -17.55 -25.56 3.33
C VAL A 136 -18.11 -26.74 2.54
N LYS A 137 -17.28 -27.75 2.30
CA LYS A 137 -17.74 -28.98 1.64
C LYS A 137 -18.44 -29.83 2.70
N MET A 138 -19.55 -30.47 2.33
CA MET A 138 -20.32 -31.33 3.25
C MET A 138 -19.48 -32.43 3.92
N LYS A 139 -18.44 -32.93 3.22
CA LYS A 139 -17.52 -33.94 3.73
C LYS A 139 -16.62 -33.47 4.87
N ASP A 140 -16.50 -32.16 5.06
CA ASP A 140 -15.64 -31.54 6.08
C ASP A 140 -16.46 -31.19 7.35
N LEU A 141 -17.77 -31.46 7.36
CA LEU A 141 -18.67 -31.27 8.49
C LEU A 141 -18.79 -32.53 9.35
N TYR A 142 -18.81 -32.36 10.67
CA TYR A 142 -19.06 -33.43 11.63
C TYR A 142 -20.03 -32.96 12.72
N PRO A 143 -20.71 -33.88 13.43
CA PRO A 143 -21.65 -33.51 14.49
C PRO A 143 -21.00 -32.62 15.55
N GLY A 144 -21.61 -31.47 15.85
CA GLY A 144 -21.09 -30.45 16.76
C GLY A 144 -20.30 -29.32 16.08
N CYS A 145 -20.10 -29.38 14.77
CA CYS A 145 -19.57 -28.27 13.98
C CYS A 145 -20.70 -27.30 13.58
N PHE A 146 -20.48 -25.99 13.75
CA PHE A 146 -21.44 -24.94 13.39
C PHE A 146 -20.92 -24.13 12.21
N VAL A 147 -21.77 -23.90 11.21
CA VAL A 147 -21.45 -23.08 10.04
C VAL A 147 -22.59 -22.09 9.80
N GLY A 148 -22.23 -20.83 9.53
CA GLY A 148 -23.19 -19.80 9.13
C GLY A 148 -23.53 -19.93 7.65
N CYS A 149 -24.78 -20.26 7.34
CA CYS A 149 -25.30 -20.33 5.97
C CYS A 149 -26.30 -19.20 5.75
N ILE A 150 -26.24 -18.54 4.59
CA ILE A 150 -27.29 -17.62 4.16
C ILE A 150 -28.41 -18.48 3.56
N TYR A 151 -29.56 -18.50 4.24
CA TYR A 151 -30.77 -19.11 3.70
C TYR A 151 -31.51 -18.06 2.87
N ASP A 152 -31.55 -18.25 1.56
CA ASP A 152 -32.46 -17.50 0.70
C ASP A 152 -33.88 -18.01 0.94
N PHE A 153 -34.66 -17.21 1.67
CA PHE A 153 -36.10 -17.33 1.91
C PHE A 153 -36.60 -18.54 2.73
N MET A 154 -36.92 -18.30 4.02
CA MET A 154 -38.26 -18.52 4.60
C MET A 154 -38.23 -18.32 6.12
N VAL A 155 -39.00 -17.35 6.60
CA VAL A 155 -39.36 -17.20 8.01
C VAL A 155 -40.41 -18.26 8.34
N PHE A 156 -40.07 -19.22 9.20
CA PHE A 156 -41.08 -19.92 9.98
C PHE A 156 -40.67 -19.91 11.45
N TRP A 157 -41.45 -19.19 12.26
CA TRP A 157 -41.50 -19.40 13.69
C TRP A 157 -42.37 -20.64 13.94
N HIS A 158 -41.82 -21.65 14.60
CA HIS A 158 -42.62 -22.55 15.43
C HIS A 158 -41.95 -22.64 16.79
N GLY A 159 -42.60 -22.02 17.78
CA GLY A 159 -42.38 -22.33 19.18
C GLY A 159 -43.21 -23.57 19.52
N GLU A 160 -42.61 -24.45 20.32
CA GLU A 160 -43.37 -25.35 21.20
C GLU A 160 -43.73 -24.61 22.48
#